data_AF-A0A953W3J8-F1
#
_entry.id   AF-A0A953W3J8-F1
#
_cell.length_a   1.000
_cell.length_b   1.000
_cell.length_c   1.000
_cell.angle_alpha   90.00
_cell.angle_beta   90.00
_cell.angle_gamma   90.00
#
_symmetry.space_group_name_H-M   'P 1'
#
loop_
_entity.id
_entity.type
_entity.pdbx_description
1 polymer ?
#
loop_
_entity_poly.entity_id
_entity_poly.type
_entity_poly.pdbx_seq_one_letter_code
_entity_poly.pdbx_strand_id
1 'polypeptide(L)' 'TLALAPSKLHDFVADVRTAFEKSAQQGETPVLLTSPNIRPFVRSLIERFRPSTAVMGQSEVHAKVRLKAMGQV' A
#
# COMPACT_ATOMS: atom_id res chain seq x y z
N THR A 1 6.11 -2.55 -20.31
CA THR A 1 6.50 -3.08 -18.99
C THR A 1 6.94 -1.92 -18.12
N LEU A 2 6.40 -1.77 -16.91
CA LEU A 2 6.89 -0.75 -15.98
C LEU A 2 8.31 -1.17 -15.55
N ALA A 3 9.34 -0.55 -16.11
CA ALA A 3 10.72 -0.83 -15.75
C ALA A 3 11.09 0.01 -14.52
N LEU A 4 10.87 -0.56 -13.33
CA LEU A 4 11.39 0.01 -12.09
C LEU A 4 12.83 -0.48 -11.89
N ALA A 5 13.73 0.41 -11.49
CA ALA A 5 15.06 -0.02 -11.07
C ALA A 5 14.95 -0.93 -9.83
N PRO A 6 15.75 -2.02 -9.72
CA PRO A 6 15.67 -2.96 -8.60
C PRO A 6 15.80 -2.30 -7.22
N SER A 7 16.64 -1.27 -7.09
CA SER A 7 16.81 -0.50 -5.85
C SER A 7 15.52 0.18 -5.41
N LYS A 8 14.80 0.80 -6.34
CA LYS A 8 13.51 1.47 -6.05
C LYS A 8 12.44 0.52 -5.57
N LEU A 9 12.49 -0.73 -6.02
CA LEU A 9 11.59 -1.76 -5.50
C LEU A 9 11.92 -2.10 -4.04
N HIS A 10 13.20 -2.28 -3.72
CA HIS A 10 13.62 -2.56 -2.35
C HIS A 10 13.28 -1.41 -1.40
N ASP A 11 13.54 -0.16 -1.81
CA ASP A 11 13.20 1.03 -1.05
C ASP A 11 11.69 1.06 -0.76
N PHE A 12 10.85 0.88 -1.79
CA PHE A 12 9.40 0.83 -1.65
C PHE A 12 8.93 -0.26 -0.68
N VAL A 13 9.51 -1.46 -0.75
CA VAL A 13 9.17 -2.56 0.17
C VAL A 13 9.52 -2.21 1.61
N ALA A 14 10.67 -1.58 1.84
CA ALA A 14 11.10 -1.15 3.16
C ALA A 14 10.14 -0.08 3.71
N ASP A 15 9.80 0.93 2.91
CA ASP A 15 8.92 2.02 3.31
C ASP A 15 7.51 1.52 3.65
N VAL A 16 6.94 0.61 2.85
CA VAL A 16 5.65 -0.02 3.15
C VAL A 16 5.70 -0.79 4.47
N ARG A 17 6.77 -1.55 4.73
CA ARG A 17 6.90 -2.29 6.00
C ARG A 17 6.92 -1.34 7.19
N THR A 18 7.74 -0.30 7.13
CA THR A 18 7.84 0.71 8.19
C THR A 18 6.52 1.43 8.42
N ALA A 19 5.78 1.79 7.37
CA ALA A 19 4.47 2.46 7.51
C ALA A 19 3.43 1.56 8.20
N PHE A 20 3.40 0.28 7.85
CA PHE A 20 2.47 -0.68 8.47
C PHE A 20 2.85 -1.00 9.92
N GLU A 21 4.13 -1.13 10.24
CA GLU A 21 4.61 -1.33 11.61
C GLU A 21 4.22 -0.16 12.52
N LYS A 22 4.40 1.08 12.04
CA LYS A 22 3.97 2.28 12.77
C LYS A 22 2.46 2.29 13.03
N SER A 23 1.66 1.87 12.05
CA SER A 23 0.20 1.79 12.21
C SER A 23 -0.21 0.70 13.20
N ALA A 24 0.47 -0.46 13.15
CA ALA A 24 0.24 -1.56 14.09
C ALA A 24 0.60 -1.17 15.53
N GLN A 25 1.66 -0.38 15.74
CA GLN A 25 2.00 0.18 17.07
C GLN A 25 0.91 1.09 17.63
N GLN A 26 0.09 1.70 16.76
CA GLN A 26 -1.07 2.50 17.15
C GLN A 26 -2.34 1.65 17.34
N GLY A 27 -2.26 0.33 17.19
CA GLY A 27 -3.40 -0.59 17.27
C GLY A 27 -4.29 -0.59 16.02
N GLU A 28 -3.82 -0.02 14.91
CA GLU A 28 -4.59 0.18 13.69
C GLU A 28 -4.18 -0.85 12.62
N THR A 29 -5.15 -1.29 11.80
CA THR A 29 -4.91 -2.17 10.65
C THR A 29 -5.17 -1.39 9.36
N PRO A 30 -4.16 -0.73 8.77
CA PRO A 30 -4.36 0.11 7.60
C PRO A 30 -4.54 -0.71 6.31
N VAL A 31 -5.09 -0.05 5.31
CA VAL A 31 -5.14 -0.55 3.92
C VAL A 31 -4.24 0.32 3.04
N LEU A 32 -3.66 -0.26 1.98
CA LEU A 32 -2.87 0.51 1.03
C LEU A 32 -3.78 1.07 -0.06
N LEU A 33 -3.91 2.40 -0.10
CA LEU A 33 -4.72 3.10 -1.10
C LEU A 33 -3.84 3.59 -2.25
N THR A 34 -4.26 3.38 -3.49
CA THR A 34 -3.48 3.73 -4.68
C THR A 34 -4.36 4.19 -5.84
N SER A 35 -3.76 4.70 -6.92
CA SER A 35 -4.52 5.06 -8.12
C SER A 35 -4.92 3.80 -8.90
N PRO A 36 -6.08 3.79 -9.59
CA PRO A 36 -6.60 2.58 -10.25
C PRO A 36 -5.62 1.97 -11.26
N ASN A 37 -4.87 2.82 -11.97
CA ASN A 37 -3.94 2.40 -13.02
C ASN A 37 -2.74 1.61 -12.48
N ILE A 38 -2.25 1.94 -11.28
CA ILE A 38 -1.06 1.29 -10.71
C ILE A 38 -1.40 0.17 -9.72
N ARG A 39 -2.66 0.09 -9.27
CA ARG A 39 -3.17 -0.90 -8.30
C ARG A 39 -2.74 -2.35 -8.59
N PRO A 40 -2.90 -2.93 -9.81
CA PRO A 40 -2.54 -4.33 -10.05
C PRO A 40 -1.02 -4.56 -9.89
N PHE A 41 -0.19 -3.59 -10.28
CA PHE A 41 1.25 -3.68 -10.11
C PHE A 41 1.63 -3.64 -8.63
N VAL A 42 1.10 -2.68 -7.89
CA VAL A 42 1.30 -2.58 -6.44
C VAL A 42 0.84 -3.86 -5.74
N ARG A 43 -0.35 -4.38 -6.05
CA ARG A 43 -0.86 -5.65 -5.50
C ARG A 43 0.11 -6.81 -5.75
N SER A 44 0.60 -6.98 -6.98
CA SER A 44 1.54 -8.05 -7.33
C SER A 44 2.85 -8.00 -6.55
N LEU A 45 3.26 -6.80 -6.11
CA LEU A 45 4.46 -6.60 -5.30
C LEU A 45 4.15 -6.91 -3.83
N ILE A 46 3.12 -6.27 -3.26
CA ILE A 46 2.73 -6.44 -1.86
C ILE A 46 2.43 -7.90 -1.53
N GLU A 47 1.74 -8.62 -2.41
CA GLU A 47 1.33 -10.01 -2.19
C GLU A 47 2.52 -10.96 -1.95
N ARG A 48 3.71 -10.63 -2.45
CA ARG A 48 4.93 -11.42 -2.26
C ARG A 48 5.51 -11.33 -0.84
N PHE A 49 5.21 -10.27 -0.10
CA PHE A 49 5.82 -10.03 1.22
C PHE A 49 4.83 -9.68 2.33
N ARG A 50 3.60 -9.28 2.01
CA ARG A 50 2.47 -9.07 2.94
C ARG A 50 1.13 -9.49 2.28
N PRO A 51 0.90 -10.80 2.05
CA PRO A 51 -0.29 -11.30 1.35
C PRO A 51 -1.62 -10.94 2.02
N SER A 52 -1.63 -10.69 3.33
CA SER A 52 -2.83 -10.27 4.08
C SER A 52 -3.17 -8.78 3.94
N THR A 53 -2.30 -7.97 3.35
CA THR A 53 -2.52 -6.52 3.22
C THR A 53 -3.48 -6.22 2.08
N ALA A 54 -4.60 -5.55 2.39
CA ALA A 54 -5.53 -5.07 1.37
C ALA A 54 -4.91 -3.91 0.58
N VAL A 55 -4.97 -4.02 -0.75
CA VAL A 55 -4.54 -2.98 -1.70
C VAL A 55 -5.77 -2.56 -2.49
N MET A 56 -6.18 -1.30 -2.32
CA MET A 56 -7.42 -0.76 -2.88
C MET A 56 -7.14 0.41 -3.81
N GLY A 57 -7.88 0.49 -4.91
CA GLY A 57 -7.93 1.68 -5.75
C GLY A 57 -8.75 2.79 -5.09
N GLN A 58 -8.39 4.05 -5.30
CA GLN A 58 -9.19 5.19 -4.84
C GLN A 58 -10.65 5.14 -5.35
N SER A 59 -10.87 4.61 -6.57
CA SER A 59 -12.20 4.42 -7.16
C SER A 59 -13.03 3.32 -6.49
N GLU A 60 -12.40 2.46 -5.67
CA GLU A 60 -13.06 1.37 -4.93
C GLU A 60 -13.58 1.85 -3.56
N VAL A 61 -13.24 3.07 -3.15
CA VAL A 61 -13.70 3.67 -1.89
C VAL A 61 -15.04 4.36 -2.11
N HIS A 62 -16.05 3.93 -1.38
CA HIS A 62 -17.37 4.56 -1.42
C HIS A 62 -17.30 6.01 -0.89
N ALA A 63 -17.93 6.96 -1.58
CA ALA A 63 -17.80 8.40 -1.29
C ALA A 63 -18.20 8.83 0.14
N LYS A 64 -19.02 8.03 0.83
CA LYS A 64 -19.41 8.28 2.23
C LYS A 64 -18.39 7.77 3.28
N VAL A 65 -17.36 7.04 2.86
CA VAL A 65 -16.33 6.52 3.76
C VAL A 65 -15.45 7.68 4.23
N ARG A 66 -15.18 7.72 5.53
CA ARG A 66 -14.18 8.63 6.11
C ARG A 66 -12.83 7.93 6.13
N LEU A 67 -11.82 8.56 5.53
CA LEU A 67 -10.45 8.05 5.53
C LEU A 67 -9.65 8.75 6.63
N LYS A 68 -8.87 7.96 7.38
CA LYS A 68 -7.83 8.45 8.28
C LYS A 68 -6.48 8.20 7.59
N ALA A 69 -5.74 9.26 7.32
CA ALA A 69 -4.40 9.14 6.74
C ALA A 69 -3.42 8.61 7.79
N MET A 70 -2.90 7.40 7.57
CA MET A 70 -1.92 6.76 8.46
C MET A 70 -0.47 7.03 8.06
N GLY A 71 -0.25 7.47 6.82
CA GLY A 71 1.05 7.78 6.26
C GLY A 71 1.02 7.79 4.73
N GLN A 72 2.17 8.07 4.13
CA GLN A 72 2.40 8.01 2.70
C GLN A 72 3.74 7.29 2.44
N VAL A 73 3.76 6.54 1.34
CA VAL A 73 4.92 5.84 0.77
C VAL A 73 5.20 6.45 -0.59
#